data_AF-A0A176RWA6-F1
#
_entry.id   AF-A0A176RWA6-F1
#
_cell.length_a   1.000
_cell.length_b   1.000
_cell.length_c   1.000
_cell.angle_alpha   90.00
_cell.angle_beta   90.00
_cell.angle_gamma   90.00
#
_symmetry.space_group_name_H-M   'P 1'
#
loop_
_entity.id
_entity.type
_entity.pdbx_description
1 polymer ?
#
loop_
_entity_poly.entity_id
_entity_poly.type
_entity_poly.pdbx_seq_one_letter_code
_entity_poly.pdbx_strand_id
1 'polypeptide(L)'
;MKIIIPLVAFAVGALVVFVLVGNKGGSGNISPQQMADAIQIVLDSDRTVYTKKIVNRLANEEKVIKASEHWQDEKALLLPAQMFRAGSELVQKKSKDFSYALLSLWPINSQNKPKTDVEKEGLQAVVDNPNQPFYKEET
;
A
#
# COMPACT_ATOMS: atom_id res chain seq x y z
N MET A 1 32.36 14.60 49.01
CA MET A 1 32.35 15.45 47.80
C MET A 1 32.94 14.67 46.64
N LYS A 2 32.35 14.84 45.45
CA LYS A 2 32.56 14.15 44.15
C LYS A 2 31.59 12.99 43.88
N ILE A 3 30.41 13.42 43.44
CA ILE A 3 29.42 12.65 42.68
C ILE A 3 30.00 12.47 41.26
N ILE A 4 30.06 11.23 40.78
CA ILE A 4 30.33 10.93 39.37
C ILE A 4 29.16 10.06 38.89
N ILE A 5 28.29 10.67 38.09
CA ILE A 5 27.16 10.03 37.41
C ILE A 5 27.71 9.35 36.16
N PRO A 6 27.59 8.03 35.96
CA PRO A 6 27.91 7.44 34.68
C PRO A 6 26.79 7.75 33.70
N LEU A 7 27.15 8.48 32.66
CA LEU A 7 26.36 8.79 31.48
C LEU A 7 25.90 7.47 30.83
N VAL A 8 24.65 7.07 31.05
CA VAL A 8 24.01 6.00 30.28
C VAL A 8 23.72 6.55 28.89
N ALA A 9 24.61 6.24 27.95
CA ALA A 9 24.39 6.50 26.53
C ALA A 9 23.19 5.65 26.07
N PHE A 10 22.07 6.31 25.80
CA PHE A 10 20.92 5.72 25.11
C PHE A 10 21.35 5.43 23.67
N ALA A 11 21.88 4.23 23.42
CA ALA A 11 22.01 3.72 22.07
C ALA A 11 20.60 3.46 21.55
N VAL A 12 20.04 4.44 20.83
CA VAL A 12 18.84 4.27 20.02
C VAL A 12 19.20 3.22 18.97
N GLY A 13 18.81 1.98 19.23
CA GLY A 13 18.97 0.86 18.32
C GLY A 13 18.23 1.17 17.02
N ALA A 14 18.97 1.56 16.00
CA ALA A 14 18.48 1.53 14.63
C ALA A 14 18.26 0.06 14.26
N LEU A 15 17.06 -0.44 14.50
CA LEU A 15 16.64 -1.77 14.12
C LEU A 15 16.29 -1.74 12.62
N VAL A 16 17.33 -1.74 11.78
CA VAL A 16 17.19 -2.05 10.35
C VAL A 16 17.28 -3.56 10.21
N VAL A 17 16.15 -4.22 9.99
CA VAL A 17 16.15 -5.60 9.49
C VAL A 17 15.06 -5.76 8.45
N PHE A 18 15.48 -5.85 7.19
CA PHE A 18 14.89 -6.76 6.21
C PHE A 18 16.01 -7.25 5.29
N VAL A 19 16.54 -8.43 5.58
CA VAL A 19 17.32 -9.20 4.61
C VAL A 19 16.34 -10.15 3.93
N LEU A 20 15.93 -9.83 2.71
CA LEU A 20 15.24 -10.78 1.84
C LEU A 20 16.30 -11.63 1.13
N VAL A 21 16.60 -12.81 1.66
CA VAL A 21 17.29 -13.86 0.89
C VAL A 21 16.23 -14.63 0.10
N GLY A 22 15.99 -14.20 -1.14
CA GLY A 22 15.32 -15.00 -2.15
C GLY A 22 16.35 -15.56 -3.11
N ASN A 23 16.78 -16.82 -2.91
CA ASN A 23 17.63 -17.51 -3.89
C ASN A 23 16.76 -18.01 -5.06
N LYS A 24 16.81 -17.30 -6.19
CA LYS A 24 16.63 -17.90 -7.52
C LYS A 24 17.68 -17.31 -8.45
N GLY A 25 18.63 -18.15 -8.84
CA GLY A 25 19.64 -17.84 -9.84
C GLY A 25 19.00 -17.41 -11.17
N GLY A 26 19.53 -16.33 -11.72
CA GLY A 26 19.15 -15.73 -12.99
C GLY A 26 19.76 -14.32 -13.03
N SER A 27 20.35 -13.96 -14.16
CA SER A 27 21.11 -12.71 -14.34
C SER A 27 20.34 -11.44 -13.93
N GLY A 28 20.66 -10.91 -12.75
CA GLY A 28 20.82 -9.48 -12.41
C GLY A 28 19.66 -8.48 -12.48
N ASN A 29 18.65 -8.66 -13.34
CA ASN A 29 17.63 -7.62 -13.60
C ASN A 29 16.20 -8.14 -13.37
N ILE A 30 15.45 -7.44 -12.52
CA ILE A 30 14.01 -7.65 -12.31
C ILE A 30 13.27 -6.91 -13.42
N SER A 31 12.41 -7.59 -14.18
CA SER A 31 11.58 -6.92 -15.20
C SER A 31 10.50 -6.03 -14.56
N PRO A 32 10.03 -4.96 -15.24
CA PRO A 32 8.93 -4.14 -14.74
C PRO A 32 7.67 -4.94 -14.40
N GLN A 33 7.36 -5.98 -15.18
CA GLN A 33 6.22 -6.88 -14.93
C GLN A 33 6.41 -7.68 -13.63
N GLN A 34 7.58 -8.30 -13.44
CA GLN A 34 7.88 -9.03 -12.20
C GLN A 34 7.84 -8.11 -10.97
N MET A 35 8.30 -6.87 -11.12
CA MET A 35 8.21 -5.87 -10.05
C MET A 35 6.76 -5.48 -9.76
N ALA A 36 5.95 -5.23 -10.79
CA ALA A 36 4.53 -4.92 -10.64
C ALA A 36 3.77 -6.05 -9.94
N ASP A 37 4.02 -7.31 -10.31
CA ASP A 37 3.40 -8.48 -9.70
C ASP A 37 3.77 -8.62 -8.22
N ALA A 38 5.06 -8.47 -7.90
CA ALA A 38 5.53 -8.52 -6.52
C ALA A 38 4.90 -7.41 -5.66
N ILE A 39 4.83 -6.19 -6.18
CA ILE A 39 4.18 -5.07 -5.50
C ILE A 39 2.69 -5.32 -5.33
N GLN A 40 1.99 -5.80 -6.35
CA GLN A 40 0.57 -6.10 -6.28
C GLN A 40 0.27 -7.12 -5.17
N ILE A 41 1.10 -8.16 -5.02
CA ILE A 41 0.98 -9.14 -3.94
C ILE A 41 1.13 -8.48 -2.57
N VAL A 42 2.13 -7.60 -2.40
CA VAL A 42 2.34 -6.87 -1.13
C VAL A 42 1.13 -5.97 -0.83
N LEU A 43 0.68 -5.20 -1.81
CA LEU A 43 -0.45 -4.28 -1.70
C LEU A 43 -1.76 -5.00 -1.34
N ASP A 44 -2.06 -6.11 -2.00
CA ASP A 44 -3.25 -6.91 -1.71
C ASP A 44 -3.16 -7.59 -0.34
N SER A 45 -1.98 -8.10 0.02
CA SER A 45 -1.72 -8.72 1.33
C SER A 45 -1.94 -7.71 2.47
N ASP A 46 -1.33 -6.53 2.38
CA ASP A 46 -1.43 -5.50 3.41
C ASP A 46 -2.86 -4.98 3.55
N ARG A 47 -3.54 -4.73 2.43
CA ARG A 47 -4.95 -4.33 2.43
C ARG A 47 -5.84 -5.41 3.04
N THR A 48 -5.59 -6.68 2.72
CA THR A 48 -6.33 -7.83 3.25
C THR A 48 -6.12 -7.98 4.75
N VAL A 49 -4.89 -7.87 5.22
CA VAL A 49 -4.55 -7.94 6.66
C VAL A 49 -5.20 -6.78 7.40
N TYR A 50 -5.08 -5.55 6.91
CA TYR A 50 -5.70 -4.38 7.53
C TYR A 50 -7.23 -4.55 7.64
N THR A 51 -7.87 -4.99 6.55
CA THR A 51 -9.33 -5.18 6.53
C THR A 51 -9.76 -6.28 7.50
N LYS A 52 -9.10 -7.45 7.49
CA LYS A 52 -9.53 -8.59 8.31
C LYS A 52 -9.13 -8.44 9.78
N LYS A 53 -7.88 -8.06 10.06
CA LYS A 53 -7.31 -8.10 11.40
C LYS A 53 -7.54 -6.82 12.20
N ILE A 54 -7.74 -5.69 11.52
CA ILE A 54 -7.95 -4.40 12.18
C ILE A 54 -9.42 -3.98 12.03
N VAL A 55 -9.88 -3.72 10.81
CA VAL A 55 -11.22 -3.14 10.60
C VAL A 55 -12.31 -4.13 11.01
N ASN A 56 -12.32 -5.36 10.49
CA ASN A 56 -13.38 -6.32 10.80
C ASN A 56 -13.39 -6.69 12.29
N ARG A 57 -12.22 -7.01 12.84
CA ARG A 57 -12.07 -7.34 14.26
C ARG A 57 -12.56 -6.21 15.16
N LEU A 58 -12.01 -5.00 15.01
CA LEU A 58 -12.27 -3.92 15.96
C LEU A 58 -13.63 -3.24 15.76
N ALA A 59 -14.11 -3.11 14.51
CA ALA A 59 -15.36 -2.42 14.22
C ALA A 59 -16.59 -3.32 14.17
N ASN A 60 -16.47 -4.54 13.63
CA ASN A 60 -17.62 -5.42 13.43
C ASN A 60 -17.76 -6.48 14.53
N GLU A 61 -16.65 -7.12 14.93
CA GLU A 61 -16.65 -8.20 15.93
C GLU A 61 -16.64 -7.65 17.36
N GLU A 62 -15.57 -6.93 17.73
CA GLU A 62 -15.37 -6.39 19.08
C GLU A 62 -16.16 -5.09 19.32
N LYS A 63 -16.53 -4.38 18.25
CA LYS A 63 -17.32 -3.14 18.27
C LYS A 63 -16.76 -2.05 19.20
N VAL A 64 -15.43 -1.99 19.34
CA VAL A 64 -14.74 -1.04 20.21
C VAL A 64 -14.51 0.31 19.54
N ILE A 65 -14.50 0.36 18.20
CA ILE A 65 -14.31 1.60 17.42
C ILE A 65 -14.99 1.45 16.06
N LYS A 66 -15.66 2.49 15.55
CA LYS A 66 -16.24 2.47 14.21
C LYS A 66 -15.18 2.71 13.14
N ALA A 67 -15.43 2.25 11.92
CA ALA A 67 -14.69 2.69 10.73
C ALA A 67 -15.54 3.71 9.96
N SER A 68 -14.94 4.82 9.52
CA SER A 68 -15.69 5.95 8.96
C SER A 68 -14.88 6.71 7.91
N GLU A 69 -15.58 7.33 6.97
CA GLU A 69 -14.98 8.26 6.01
C GLU A 69 -14.40 9.49 6.71
N HIS A 70 -15.04 9.95 7.80
CA HIS A 70 -14.64 11.09 8.63
C HIS A 70 -13.79 10.66 9.83
N TRP A 71 -12.89 9.68 9.61
CA TRP A 71 -12.14 9.02 10.67
C TRP A 71 -11.36 9.97 11.61
N GLN A 72 -10.86 11.10 11.10
CA GLN A 72 -10.13 12.09 11.90
C GLN A 72 -11.04 12.80 12.89
N ASP A 73 -12.17 13.32 12.42
CA ASP A 73 -13.11 14.10 13.22
C ASP A 73 -13.86 13.20 14.21
N GLU A 74 -14.18 11.98 13.78
CA GLU A 74 -14.97 11.02 14.54
C GLU A 74 -14.13 10.10 15.44
N LYS A 75 -12.81 10.28 15.48
CA LYS A 75 -11.86 9.39 16.20
C LYS A 75 -12.10 7.91 15.87
N ALA A 76 -12.26 7.64 14.58
CA ALA A 76 -12.62 6.34 14.04
C ALA A 76 -11.46 5.71 13.24
N LEU A 77 -11.63 4.46 12.83
CA LEU A 77 -10.69 3.80 11.92
C LEU A 77 -10.84 4.35 10.50
N LEU A 78 -9.69 4.53 9.85
CA LEU A 78 -9.59 4.81 8.43
C LEU A 78 -10.20 3.66 7.61
N LEU A 79 -10.95 3.96 6.55
CA LEU A 79 -11.46 2.92 5.67
C LEU A 79 -10.34 2.26 4.86
N PRO A 80 -10.46 0.97 4.47
CA PRO A 80 -9.43 0.29 3.67
C PRO A 80 -9.04 1.02 2.38
N ALA A 81 -10.02 1.62 1.67
CA ALA A 81 -9.74 2.40 0.47
C ALA A 81 -8.99 3.71 0.77
N GLN A 82 -9.31 4.37 1.89
CA GLN A 82 -8.61 5.59 2.31
C GLN A 82 -7.19 5.28 2.79
N MET A 83 -6.97 4.13 3.46
CA MET A 83 -5.63 3.64 3.81
C MET A 83 -4.78 3.41 2.58
N PHE A 84 -5.31 2.69 1.59
CA PHE A 84 -4.63 2.44 0.33
C PHE A 84 -4.26 3.72 -0.41
N ARG A 85 -5.20 4.68 -0.49
CA ARG A 85 -4.96 5.99 -1.11
C ARG A 85 -3.89 6.79 -0.38
N ALA A 86 -3.95 6.86 0.95
CA ALA A 86 -2.94 7.57 1.75
C ALA A 86 -1.53 6.98 1.53
N GLY A 87 -1.44 5.65 1.41
CA GLY A 87 -0.20 4.97 1.03
C GLY A 87 0.31 5.38 -0.36
N SER A 88 -0.58 5.37 -1.36
CA SER A 88 -0.26 5.78 -2.74
C SER A 88 0.25 7.22 -2.80
N GLU A 89 -0.44 8.14 -2.14
CA GLU A 89 -0.06 9.56 -2.08
C GLU A 89 1.30 9.75 -1.39
N LEU A 90 1.58 8.98 -0.35
CA LEU A 90 2.87 9.03 0.33
C LEU A 90 4.00 8.50 -0.56
N VAL A 91 3.77 7.46 -1.34
CA VAL A 91 4.77 6.93 -2.29
C VAL A 91 5.05 7.93 -3.41
N GLN A 92 4.02 8.54 -4.00
CA GLN A 92 4.18 9.59 -5.02
C GLN A 92 4.98 10.81 -4.51
N LYS A 93 4.89 11.12 -3.21
CA LYS A 93 5.72 12.17 -2.58
C LYS A 93 7.17 11.75 -2.41
N LYS A 94 7.44 10.45 -2.26
CA LYS A 94 8.78 9.90 -1.99
C LYS A 94 9.54 9.50 -3.27
N SER A 95 8.83 9.13 -4.33
CA SER A 95 9.40 8.71 -5.60
C SER A 95 8.61 9.30 -6.77
N LYS A 96 9.34 9.77 -7.79
CA LYS A 96 8.76 10.16 -9.09
C LYS A 96 8.75 9.01 -10.10
N ASP A 97 9.53 7.97 -9.84
CA ASP A 97 9.77 6.86 -10.76
C ASP A 97 8.79 5.70 -10.56
N PHE A 98 8.01 5.76 -9.48
CA PHE A 98 7.04 4.73 -9.14
C PHE A 98 5.78 5.35 -8.54
N SER A 99 4.63 4.91 -9.05
CA SER A 99 3.33 5.24 -8.48
C SER A 99 2.40 4.04 -8.59
N TYR A 100 1.36 4.03 -7.75
CA TYR A 100 0.25 3.09 -7.84
C TYR A 100 -1.01 3.83 -7.44
N ALA A 101 -2.17 3.41 -7.93
CA ALA A 101 -3.45 4.03 -7.60
C ALA A 101 -4.56 2.99 -7.63
N LEU A 102 -5.68 3.32 -6.97
CA LEU A 102 -6.92 2.56 -7.10
C LEU A 102 -7.79 3.26 -8.14
N LEU A 103 -7.95 2.64 -9.30
CA LEU A 103 -8.72 3.18 -10.42
C LEU A 103 -9.96 2.32 -10.71
N SER A 104 -10.96 2.91 -11.36
CA SER A 104 -12.17 2.21 -11.81
C SER A 104 -12.77 2.90 -13.04
N LEU A 105 -13.39 2.13 -13.94
CA LEU A 105 -14.22 2.67 -15.03
C LEU A 105 -15.50 3.32 -14.49
N TRP A 106 -15.97 2.87 -13.32
CA TRP A 106 -17.16 3.38 -12.66
C TRP A 106 -16.84 3.82 -11.23
N PRO A 107 -16.03 4.87 -11.05
CA PRO A 107 -15.59 5.26 -9.72
C PRO A 107 -16.65 6.12 -9.04
N ILE A 108 -16.94 5.80 -7.77
CA ILE A 108 -17.77 6.65 -6.90
C ILE A 108 -17.05 7.98 -6.64
N ASN A 109 -15.74 7.93 -6.35
CA ASN A 109 -14.89 9.11 -6.23
C ASN A 109 -14.25 9.45 -7.57
N SER A 110 -14.53 10.63 -8.12
CA SER A 110 -14.01 11.09 -9.41
C SER A 110 -12.48 11.09 -9.53
N GLN A 111 -11.75 11.15 -8.41
CA GLN A 111 -10.29 11.07 -8.39
C GLN A 111 -9.74 9.70 -8.81
N ASN A 112 -10.55 8.64 -8.72
CA ASN A 112 -10.20 7.28 -9.10
C ASN A 112 -10.55 6.98 -10.57
N LYS A 113 -10.86 8.01 -11.37
CA LYS A 113 -11.06 7.85 -12.81
C LYS A 113 -9.72 7.62 -13.50
N PRO A 114 -9.66 6.75 -14.54
CA PRO A 114 -8.50 6.70 -15.40
C PRO A 114 -8.32 8.04 -16.11
N LYS A 115 -7.07 8.46 -16.23
CA LYS A 115 -6.60 9.70 -16.83
C LYS A 115 -6.00 9.44 -18.22
N THR A 116 -5.28 8.33 -18.38
CA THR A 116 -4.62 7.97 -19.64
C THR A 116 -5.45 6.97 -20.44
N ASP A 117 -5.16 6.84 -21.73
CA ASP A 117 -5.83 5.84 -22.56
C ASP A 117 -5.37 4.42 -22.22
N VAL A 118 -4.12 4.25 -21.78
CA VAL A 118 -3.60 2.98 -21.28
C VAL A 118 -4.32 2.55 -20.01
N GLU A 119 -4.59 3.45 -19.08
CA GLU A 119 -5.38 3.15 -17.87
C GLU A 119 -6.82 2.72 -18.23
N LYS A 120 -7.47 3.37 -19.20
CA LYS A 120 -8.82 2.97 -19.66
C LYS A 120 -8.81 1.58 -20.29
N GLU A 121 -7.86 1.32 -21.19
CA GLU A 121 -7.69 0.04 -21.86
C GLU A 121 -7.39 -1.07 -20.85
N GLY A 122 -6.47 -0.83 -19.91
CA GLY A 122 -6.13 -1.79 -18.87
C GLY A 122 -7.29 -2.10 -17.94
N LEU A 123 -8.07 -1.08 -17.55
CA LEU A 123 -9.27 -1.32 -16.75
C LEU A 123 -10.34 -2.09 -17.52
N GLN A 124 -10.51 -1.83 -18.82
CA GLN A 124 -11.42 -2.61 -19.65
C GLN A 124 -10.95 -4.06 -19.77
N ALA A 125 -9.65 -4.29 -19.97
CA ALA A 125 -9.07 -5.63 -20.02
C ALA A 125 -9.29 -6.42 -18.71
N VAL A 126 -9.19 -5.75 -17.55
CA VAL A 126 -9.49 -6.34 -16.23
C VAL A 126 -10.98 -6.63 -16.07
N VAL A 127 -11.87 -5.78 -16.59
CA VAL A 127 -13.32 -6.06 -16.59
C VAL A 127 -13.62 -7.31 -17.41
N ASP A 128 -13.03 -7.42 -18.59
CA ASP A 128 -13.28 -8.53 -19.51
C ASP A 128 -12.63 -9.83 -19.00
N ASN A 129 -11.48 -9.74 -18.32
CA ASN A 129 -10.72 -10.88 -17.78
C ASN A 129 -10.20 -10.61 -16.35
N PRO A 130 -11.04 -10.74 -15.30
CA PRO A 130 -10.71 -10.31 -13.94
C PRO A 130 -9.52 -11.00 -13.26
N ASN A 131 -9.14 -12.19 -13.75
CA ASN A 131 -8.05 -12.98 -13.18
C ASN A 131 -6.73 -12.85 -13.97
N GLN A 132 -6.67 -11.93 -14.93
CA GLN A 132 -5.48 -11.73 -15.76
C GLN A 132 -4.95 -10.31 -15.57
N PRO A 133 -3.66 -10.13 -15.27
CA PRO A 133 -3.05 -8.82 -15.24
C PRO A 133 -2.90 -8.26 -16.67
N PHE A 134 -2.95 -6.94 -16.78
CA PHE A 134 -2.70 -6.20 -18.02
C PHE A 134 -1.40 -5.40 -17.89
N TYR A 135 -0.57 -5.40 -18.93
CA TYR A 135 0.68 -4.64 -18.96
C TYR A 135 0.81 -3.91 -20.28
N LYS A 136 1.18 -2.64 -20.21
CA LYS A 136 1.45 -1.79 -21.37
C LYS A 136 2.32 -0.61 -20.95
N GLU A 137 3.14 -0.11 -21.87
CA GLU A 137 3.92 1.11 -21.68
C GLU A 137 3.07 2.33 -22.06
N GLU A 138 3.15 3.39 -21.27
CA GLU A 138 2.60 4.70 -21.63
C GLU A 138 3.63 5.46 -22.47
N THR A 139 3.22 5.92 -23.66
CA THR A 139 3.99 6.81 -24.55
C THR A 139 3.58 8.26 -24.41
#